data_AF-A0A4D6YA63-F1
#
_entry.id   AF-A0A4D6YA63-F1
#
_cell.length_a   1.000
_cell.length_b   1.000
_cell.length_c   1.000
_cell.angle_alpha   90.00
_cell.angle_beta   90.00
_cell.angle_gamma   90.00
#
_symmetry.space_group_name_H-M   'P 1'
#
loop_
_entity.id
_entity.type
_entity.pdbx_description
1 polymer ?
#
loop_
_entity_poly.entity_id
_entity_poly.type
_entity_poly.pdbx_seq_one_letter_code
_entity_poly.pdbx_strand_id
1 'polypeptide(L)'
;MFYYSEYLAFFVFFFMALGVCLLMLLLSSILGGKSQSRYKHTPFESGIDPVDDSCVNISIKFYLIAIYFVLFDVEALYLYLWSISIVQVGWTGFVEVMCFVLFLLFGLIYLIRLNSLNWESKVLRKTSG
;
A
#
# COMPACT_ATOMS: atom_id res chain seq x y z
N MET A 1 -10.26 -34.44 9.12
CA MET A 1 -9.98 -34.15 10.55
C MET A 1 -8.70 -33.31 10.75
N PHE A 2 -7.65 -33.47 9.92
CA PHE A 2 -6.41 -32.67 9.97
C PHE A 2 -6.53 -31.19 9.53
N TYR A 3 -7.54 -30.85 8.72
CA TYR A 3 -7.72 -29.47 8.23
C TYR A 3 -8.05 -28.49 9.37
N TYR A 4 -8.94 -28.87 10.29
CA TYR A 4 -9.37 -28.01 11.40
C TYR A 4 -8.21 -27.63 12.33
N SER A 5 -7.25 -28.55 12.56
CA SER A 5 -6.07 -28.26 13.37
C SER A 5 -5.13 -27.24 12.74
N GLU A 6 -5.03 -27.18 11.41
CA GLU A 6 -4.17 -26.22 10.72
C GLU A 6 -4.74 -24.80 10.78
N TYR A 7 -6.05 -24.64 10.57
CA TYR A 7 -6.71 -23.34 10.78
C TYR A 7 -6.57 -22.87 12.22
N LEU A 8 -6.81 -23.76 13.18
CA LEU A 8 -6.69 -23.43 14.60
C LEU A 8 -5.26 -22.99 14.93
N ALA A 9 -4.24 -23.71 14.44
CA ALA A 9 -2.84 -23.35 14.64
C ALA A 9 -2.51 -21.96 14.06
N PHE A 10 -3.01 -21.65 12.86
CA PHE A 10 -2.84 -20.33 12.26
C PHE A 10 -3.46 -19.22 13.10
N PHE A 11 -4.72 -19.38 13.54
CA PHE A 11 -5.39 -18.38 14.36
C PHE A 11 -4.71 -18.21 15.71
N VAL A 12 -4.31 -19.29 16.37
CA VAL A 12 -3.59 -19.23 17.65
C VAL A 12 -2.27 -18.48 17.49
N PHE A 13 -1.50 -18.77 16.44
CA PHE A 13 -0.27 -18.04 16.15
C PHE A 13 -0.53 -16.54 15.93
N PHE A 14 -1.52 -16.19 15.11
CA PHE A 14 -1.89 -14.81 14.82
C PHE A 14 -2.28 -14.05 16.09
N PHE A 15 -3.16 -14.61 16.92
CA PHE A 15 -3.58 -13.98 18.17
C PHE A 15 -2.47 -13.91 19.20
N MET A 16 -1.58 -14.90 19.26
CA MET A 16 -0.44 -14.88 20.17
C MET A 16 0.56 -13.78 19.77
N ALA A 17 0.85 -13.63 18.48
CA ALA A 17 1.70 -12.55 17.97
C ALA A 17 1.11 -11.17 18.26
N LEU A 18 -0.19 -10.98 17.97
CA LEU A 18 -0.93 -9.76 18.32
C LEU A 18 -0.90 -9.50 19.83
N GLY A 19 -1.14 -10.55 20.64
CA GLY A 19 -1.14 -10.48 22.09
C GLY A 19 0.21 -10.02 22.64
N VAL A 20 1.32 -10.56 22.14
CA VAL A 20 2.68 -10.13 22.53
C VAL A 20 2.92 -8.67 22.14
N CYS A 21 2.52 -8.25 20.94
CA CYS A 21 2.68 -6.87 20.49
C CYS A 21 1.89 -5.89 21.38
N LEU A 22 0.62 -6.21 21.67
CA LEU A 22 -0.22 -5.42 22.58
C LEU A 22 0.33 -5.41 24.01
N LEU A 23 0.79 -6.55 24.51
CA LEU A 23 1.40 -6.66 25.83
C LEU A 23 2.64 -5.77 25.93
N MET A 24 3.53 -5.76 24.94
CA MET A 24 4.68 -4.86 24.90
C MET A 24 4.26 -3.38 24.90
N LEU A 25 3.25 -3.01 24.12
CA LEU A 25 2.72 -1.64 24.11
C LEU A 25 2.09 -1.25 25.46
N LEU A 26 1.36 -2.16 26.10
CA LEU A 26 0.75 -1.96 27.42
C LEU A 26 1.79 -1.82 28.52
N LEU A 27 2.79 -2.71 28.55
CA LEU A 27 3.92 -2.61 29.48
C LEU A 27 4.69 -1.31 29.25
N SER A 28 4.97 -0.94 28.00
CA SER A 28 5.60 0.35 27.68
C SER A 28 4.75 1.54 28.15
N SER A 29 3.43 1.46 28.04
CA SER A 29 2.52 2.53 28.50
C SER A 29 2.40 2.61 30.03
N ILE A 30 2.47 1.48 30.73
CA ILE A 30 2.35 1.42 32.20
C ILE A 30 3.69 1.76 32.87
N LEU A 31 4.80 1.21 32.38
CA LEU A 31 6.14 1.46 32.92
C LEU A 31 6.73 2.79 32.41
N GLY A 32 6.28 3.25 31.24
CA GLY A 32 6.70 4.52 30.67
C GLY A 32 6.16 5.71 31.46
N GLY A 33 7.07 6.58 31.91
CA GLY A 33 6.70 7.81 32.61
C GLY A 33 5.80 8.71 31.76
N LYS A 34 4.60 8.99 32.25
CA LYS A 34 3.66 9.95 31.64
C LYS A 34 4.17 11.39 31.81
N SER A 35 5.19 11.78 31.05
CA SER A 35 5.62 13.18 30.99
C SER A 35 4.58 14.01 30.22
N GLN A 36 3.95 14.96 30.90
CA GLN A 36 2.96 15.91 30.41
C GLN A 36 3.64 17.27 30.19
N SER A 37 4.39 17.41 29.09
CA SER A 37 4.99 18.70 28.72
C SER A 37 4.14 19.40 27.68
N ARG A 38 3.95 20.72 27.81
CA ARG A 38 3.15 21.56 26.91
C ARG A 38 3.52 21.37 25.42
N TYR A 39 4.80 21.13 25.13
CA TYR A 39 5.34 20.97 23.78
C TYR A 39 5.41 19.51 23.31
N LYS A 40 4.96 18.55 24.12
CA LYS A 40 5.00 17.12 23.74
C LYS A 40 3.93 16.74 22.72
N HIS A 41 2.87 17.54 22.62
CA HIS A 41 1.75 17.32 21.71
C HIS A 41 1.75 18.26 20.50
N THR A 42 2.76 19.12 20.36
CA THR A 42 2.92 19.98 19.19
C THR A 42 3.69 19.24 18.10
N PRO A 43 3.25 19.29 16.83
CA PRO A 43 4.04 18.80 15.69
C PRO A 43 5.47 19.33 15.72
N PHE A 44 6.43 18.46 15.38
CA PHE A 44 7.83 18.86 15.35
C PHE A 44 8.12 19.62 14.05
N GLU A 45 8.45 20.91 14.17
CA GLU A 45 8.71 21.78 13.02
C GLU A 45 10.04 22.52 13.17
N SER A 46 11.10 21.82 13.57
CA SER A 46 12.46 22.38 13.75
C SER A 46 12.56 23.64 14.65
N GLY A 47 11.65 23.78 15.61
CA GLY A 47 11.63 24.88 16.58
C GLY A 47 10.79 26.10 16.21
N ILE A 48 10.04 26.06 15.09
CA ILE A 48 8.99 27.05 14.79
C ILE A 48 7.61 26.51 15.16
N ASP A 49 6.68 27.41 15.47
CA ASP A 49 5.28 27.01 15.71
C ASP A 49 4.66 26.52 14.39
N PRO A 50 3.89 25.42 14.43
CA PRO A 50 3.29 24.83 13.24
C PRO A 50 2.33 25.82 12.58
N VAL A 51 2.48 26.01 11.26
CA VAL A 51 1.55 26.83 10.48
C VAL A 51 0.33 25.99 10.14
N ASP A 52 -0.84 26.46 10.57
CA ASP A 52 -2.15 25.78 10.44
C ASP A 52 -2.56 25.51 8.97
N ASP A 53 -1.97 26.25 8.03
CA ASP A 53 -2.21 26.11 6.58
C ASP A 53 -1.18 25.20 5.89
N SER A 54 -1.21 23.91 6.24
CA SER A 54 -0.53 22.85 5.48
C SER A 54 -1.50 22.15 4.53
N CYS A 55 -2.23 22.92 3.72
CA CYS A 55 -2.97 22.38 2.57
C CYS A 55 -1.99 21.86 1.51
N VAL A 56 -1.40 20.70 1.77
CA VAL A 56 -0.55 19.99 0.82
C VAL A 56 -1.45 19.49 -0.29
N ASN A 57 -1.30 20.06 -1.49
CA ASN A 57 -1.95 19.55 -2.69
C ASN A 57 -1.35 18.17 -3.00
N ILE A 58 -2.02 17.11 -2.54
CA ILE A 58 -1.68 15.73 -2.87
C ILE A 58 -1.85 15.58 -4.38
N SER A 59 -0.76 15.26 -5.06
CA SER A 59 -0.77 15.16 -6.52
C SER A 59 -1.64 13.99 -6.99
N ILE A 60 -2.40 14.21 -8.08
CA ILE A 60 -3.21 13.17 -8.77
C ILE A 60 -2.40 11.90 -9.13
N LYS A 61 -1.07 12.01 -9.17
CA LYS A 61 -0.13 10.92 -9.44
C LYS A 61 -0.30 9.73 -8.49
N PHE A 62 -0.55 9.99 -7.20
CA PHE A 62 -0.78 8.93 -6.22
C PHE A 62 -2.06 8.13 -6.53
N TYR A 63 -3.10 8.80 -7.04
CA TYR A 63 -4.35 8.16 -7.43
C TYR A 63 -4.18 7.25 -8.65
N LEU A 64 -3.42 7.69 -9.67
CA LEU A 64 -3.14 6.88 -10.85
C LEU A 64 -2.38 5.58 -10.50
N ILE A 65 -1.40 5.67 -9.61
CA ILE A 65 -0.65 4.51 -9.11
C ILE A 65 -1.57 3.57 -8.32
N ALA A 66 -2.46 4.11 -7.48
CA ALA A 66 -3.39 3.31 -6.69
C ALA A 66 -4.39 2.53 -7.55
N ILE A 67 -5.01 3.17 -8.55
CA ILE A 67 -5.89 2.45 -9.49
C ILE A 67 -5.12 1.37 -10.25
N TYR A 68 -3.92 1.70 -10.73
CA TYR A 68 -3.11 0.73 -11.46
C TYR A 68 -2.73 -0.48 -10.59
N PHE A 69 -2.43 -0.26 -9.30
CA PHE A 69 -2.17 -1.34 -8.35
C PHE A 69 -3.39 -2.25 -8.17
N VAL A 70 -4.59 -1.67 -8.00
CA VAL A 70 -5.83 -2.45 -7.86
C VAL A 70 -6.13 -3.25 -9.12
N LEU A 71 -5.94 -2.66 -10.31
CA LEU A 71 -6.10 -3.39 -11.57
C LEU A 71 -5.11 -4.54 -11.67
N PHE A 72 -3.82 -4.29 -11.42
CA PHE A 72 -2.80 -5.33 -11.47
C PHE A 72 -3.04 -6.48 -10.47
N ASP A 73 -3.56 -6.18 -9.28
CA ASP A 73 -3.92 -7.17 -8.27
C ASP A 73 -5.07 -8.09 -8.74
N VAL A 74 -6.10 -7.52 -9.35
CA VAL A 74 -7.21 -8.30 -9.95
C VAL A 74 -6.71 -9.17 -11.11
N GLU A 75 -5.82 -8.66 -11.96
CA GLU A 75 -5.27 -9.46 -13.05
C GLU A 75 -4.37 -10.60 -12.55
N ALA A 76 -3.63 -10.39 -11.46
CA ALA A 76 -2.84 -11.45 -10.82
C ALA A 76 -3.74 -12.59 -10.29
N LEU A 77 -4.93 -12.26 -9.77
CA LEU A 77 -5.93 -13.24 -9.38
C LEU A 77 -6.43 -14.05 -10.59
N TYR A 78 -6.67 -13.43 -11.74
CA TYR A 78 -7.02 -14.16 -12.97
C TYR A 78 -5.91 -15.12 -13.42
N LEU A 79 -4.65 -14.68 -13.37
CA LEU A 79 -3.50 -15.55 -13.68
C LEU A 79 -3.40 -16.74 -12.72
N TYR A 80 -3.70 -16.53 -11.44
CA TYR A 80 -3.74 -17.59 -10.45
C TYR A 80 -4.84 -18.63 -10.74
N LEU A 81 -6.06 -18.17 -11.05
CA LEU A 81 -7.18 -19.06 -11.42
C LEU A 81 -6.86 -19.87 -12.68
N TRP A 82 -6.26 -19.24 -13.68
CA TRP A 82 -5.78 -19.96 -14.86
C TRP A 82 -4.68 -20.95 -14.52
N SER A 83 -3.73 -20.58 -13.65
CA SER A 83 -2.64 -21.47 -13.24
C SER A 83 -3.14 -22.76 -12.58
N ILE A 84 -4.26 -22.71 -11.84
CA ILE A 84 -4.88 -23.90 -11.24
C ILE A 84 -5.51 -24.80 -12.32
N SER A 85 -6.06 -24.22 -13.38
CA SER A 85 -6.81 -24.93 -14.42
C SER A 85 -6.01 -25.25 -15.68
N ILE A 86 -4.69 -24.99 -15.70
CA ILE A 86 -3.83 -25.06 -16.89
C ILE A 86 -3.93 -26.37 -17.69
N VAL A 87 -4.13 -27.49 -16.99
CA VAL A 87 -4.25 -28.84 -17.58
C VAL A 87 -5.51 -28.99 -18.44
N GLN A 88 -6.59 -28.30 -18.09
CA GLN A 88 -7.91 -28.43 -18.73
C GLN A 88 -8.04 -27.50 -19.94
N VAL A 89 -7.44 -26.31 -19.88
CA VAL A 89 -7.59 -25.28 -20.91
C VAL A 89 -6.57 -25.46 -22.06
N GLY A 90 -5.45 -26.14 -21.81
CA GLY A 90 -4.47 -26.46 -22.85
C GLY A 90 -3.92 -25.24 -23.59
N TRP A 91 -3.65 -25.38 -24.89
CA TRP A 91 -2.98 -24.35 -25.70
C TRP A 91 -3.82 -23.08 -25.91
N THR A 92 -5.15 -23.21 -25.97
CA THR A 92 -6.04 -22.05 -26.16
C THR A 92 -5.99 -21.11 -24.96
N GLY A 93 -6.00 -21.66 -23.73
CA GLY A 93 -5.86 -20.86 -22.52
C GLY A 93 -4.49 -20.19 -22.39
N PHE A 94 -3.43 -20.85 -22.89
CA PHE A 94 -2.09 -20.25 -22.89
C PHE A 94 -2.01 -18.99 -23.77
N VAL A 95 -2.60 -19.04 -24.96
CA VAL A 95 -2.64 -17.86 -25.86
C VAL A 95 -3.45 -16.72 -25.24
N GLU A 96 -4.58 -17.03 -24.62
CA GLU A 96 -5.42 -16.04 -23.93
C GLU A 96 -4.66 -15.34 -22.81
N VAL A 97 -3.97 -16.10 -21.95
CA VAL A 97 -3.15 -15.54 -20.88
C VAL A 97 -1.95 -14.75 -21.40
N MET A 98 -1.31 -15.18 -22.47
CA MET A 98 -0.25 -14.40 -23.10
C MET A 98 -0.75 -13.06 -23.62
N CYS A 99 -1.90 -13.02 -24.30
CA CYS A 99 -2.52 -11.76 -24.72
C CYS A 99 -2.86 -10.86 -23.53
N PHE A 100 -3.37 -11.43 -22.45
CA PHE A 100 -3.72 -10.70 -21.24
C PHE A 100 -2.49 -10.08 -20.53
N VAL A 101 -1.40 -10.84 -20.39
CA VAL A 101 -0.13 -10.32 -19.84
C VAL A 101 0.45 -9.22 -20.72
N LEU A 102 0.34 -9.34 -22.05
CA LEU A 102 0.75 -8.28 -22.96
C LEU A 102 -0.07 -7.00 -22.76
N PHE A 103 -1.37 -7.11 -22.54
CA PHE A 103 -2.24 -5.96 -22.26
C PHE A 103 -1.82 -5.23 -20.98
N LEU A 104 -1.48 -5.98 -19.92
CA LEU A 104 -0.90 -5.43 -18.69
C LEU A 104 0.42 -4.70 -18.95
N LEU A 105 1.32 -5.30 -19.73
CA LEU A 105 2.60 -4.68 -20.11
C LEU A 105 2.39 -3.37 -20.85
N PHE A 106 1.43 -3.30 -21.78
CA PHE A 106 1.07 -2.06 -22.46
C PHE A 106 0.55 -1.00 -21.49
N GLY A 107 -0.31 -1.37 -20.54
CA GLY A 107 -0.78 -0.48 -19.47
C GLY A 107 0.37 0.08 -18.62
N LEU A 108 1.32 -0.78 -18.24
CA LEU A 108 2.49 -0.38 -17.46
C LEU A 108 3.38 0.59 -18.23
N ILE A 109 3.71 0.24 -19.48
CA ILE A 109 4.55 1.06 -20.35
C ILE A 109 3.89 2.41 -20.58
N TYR A 110 2.57 2.46 -20.79
CA TYR A 110 1.83 3.72 -20.94
C TYR A 110 1.98 4.60 -19.70
N LEU A 111 1.81 4.04 -18.50
CA LEU A 111 1.93 4.79 -17.25
C LEU A 111 3.33 5.38 -17.05
N ILE A 112 4.36 4.60 -17.36
CA ILE A 112 5.77 5.03 -17.31
C ILE A 112 6.01 6.14 -18.34
N ARG A 113 5.50 5.98 -19.57
CA ARG A 113 5.64 6.96 -20.65
C ARG A 113 4.92 8.28 -20.38
N LEU A 114 3.83 8.26 -19.61
CA LEU A 114 3.10 9.46 -19.21
C LEU A 114 3.93 10.39 -18.30
N ASN A 115 5.13 9.97 -17.90
CA ASN A 115 6.05 10.73 -17.06
C ASN A 115 5.40 11.23 -15.76
N SER A 116 4.35 10.52 -15.31
CA SER A 116 3.61 10.85 -14.09
C SER A 116 4.47 10.62 -12.83
N LEU A 117 5.60 9.94 -12.97
CA LEU A 117 6.61 9.73 -11.92
C LEU A 117 7.57 10.91 -11.73
N ASN A 118 7.57 11.94 -12.60
CA ASN A 118 8.43 13.10 -12.38
C ASN A 118 7.88 13.94 -11.23
N TRP A 119 8.55 13.93 -10.08
CA TRP A 119 8.20 14.72 -8.89
C TRP A 119 8.46 16.23 -9.01
N GLU A 120 8.64 16.77 -10.21
CA GLU A 120 8.77 18.21 -10.37
C GLU A 120 7.43 18.92 -10.11
N SER A 121 7.31 19.46 -8.91
CA SER A 121 6.39 20.55 -8.63
C SER A 121 6.91 21.78 -9.39
N LYS A 122 6.24 22.17 -10.47
CA LYS A 122 6.36 23.56 -10.94
C LYS A 122 5.76 24.44 -9.85
N VAL A 123 6.62 24.93 -8.96
CA VAL A 123 6.28 26.01 -8.05
C VAL A 123 5.93 27.20 -8.95
N LEU A 124 4.64 27.46 -9.10
CA LEU A 124 4.18 28.68 -9.75
C LEU A 124 4.61 29.83 -8.84
N ARG A 125 5.76 30.42 -9.15
CA ARG A 125 6.28 31.60 -8.45
C ARG A 125 5.32 32.74 -8.76
N LYS A 126 4.39 33.01 -7.84
CA LYS A 126 3.51 34.16 -7.90
C LYS A 126 4.40 35.40 -7.81
N THR A 127 4.65 36.06 -8.94
CA THR A 127 5.32 37.36 -9.01
C THR A 127 4.38 38.39 -8.37
N SER A 128 4.73 38.85 -7.17
CA SER A 128 4.19 40.07 -6.58
C SER A 128 4.86 41.28 -7.24
N GLY A 129 4.05 42.11 -7.90
CA GLY A 129 4.43 43.51 -8.19
C GLY A 129 4.29 44.39 -6.97
#